data_AF-A0A947AB00-F1
#
_entry.id   AF-A0A947AB00-F1
#
_cell.length_a   1.000
_cell.length_b   1.000
_cell.length_c   1.000
_cell.angle_alpha   90.00
_cell.angle_beta   90.00
_cell.angle_gamma   90.00
#
_symmetry.space_group_name_H-M   'P 1'
#
loop_
_entity.id
_entity.type
_entity.pdbx_description
1 polymer ?
#
loop_
_entity_poly.entity_id
_entity_poly.type
_entity_poly.pdbx_seq_one_letter_code
_entity_poly.pdbx_strand_id
1 'polypeptide(L)'
;MKTNKNSKTYEEINAKIKQGKAVIVTAEEMVSVVQEHGPEDACKKVDVVTTGTFAPMCSSGAFINIGQMTPTIKASKVWFNKVPAYAGLAAVDVYI
;
A
#
# COMPACT_ATOMS: atom_id res chain seq x y z
N MET A 1 4.29 26.27 1.10
CA MET A 1 4.22 25.09 0.20
C MET A 1 4.09 25.58 -1.23
N LYS A 2 4.95 25.15 -2.15
CA LYS A 2 4.80 25.47 -3.58
C LYS A 2 3.56 24.74 -4.09
N THR A 3 2.52 25.47 -4.47
CA THR A 3 1.35 24.91 -5.15
C THR A 3 1.75 24.54 -6.57
N ASN A 4 2.01 23.26 -6.80
CA ASN A 4 2.23 22.75 -8.15
C ASN A 4 0.90 22.84 -8.90
N LYS A 5 0.90 23.55 -10.03
CA LYS A 5 -0.28 23.87 -10.85
C LYS A 5 -1.08 22.64 -11.34
N ASN A 6 -0.54 21.43 -11.18
CA ASN A 6 -1.08 20.17 -11.68
C ASN A 6 -1.34 19.10 -10.58
N SER A 7 -1.26 19.43 -9.28
CA SER A 7 -1.48 18.44 -8.22
C SER A 7 -2.97 18.26 -7.89
N LYS A 8 -3.49 17.04 -8.04
CA LYS A 8 -4.84 16.64 -7.61
C LYS A 8 -4.89 16.53 -6.08
N THR A 9 -6.04 16.82 -5.47
CA THR A 9 -6.22 16.65 -4.03
C THR A 9 -6.63 15.22 -3.67
N TYR A 10 -6.45 14.82 -2.41
CA TYR A 10 -6.90 13.51 -1.94
C TYR A 10 -8.42 13.37 -2.01
N GLU A 11 -9.15 14.45 -1.71
CA GLU A 11 -10.61 14.50 -1.78
C GLU A 11 -11.11 14.26 -3.21
N GLU A 12 -10.47 14.89 -4.20
CA GLU A 12 -10.75 14.68 -5.63
C GLU A 12 -10.50 13.23 -6.06
N ILE A 13 -9.33 12.67 -5.70
CA ILE A 13 -8.97 11.29 -6.04
C ILE A 13 -9.96 10.31 -5.39
N ASN A 14 -10.28 10.49 -4.11
CA ASN A 14 -11.23 9.64 -3.39
C ASN A 14 -12.64 9.71 -3.99
N ALA A 15 -13.07 10.88 -4.46
CA ALA A 15 -14.35 11.01 -5.18
C ALA A 15 -14.35 10.22 -6.49
N LYS A 16 -13.26 10.26 -7.28
CA LYS A 16 -13.11 9.46 -8.50
C LYS A 16 -13.10 7.96 -8.24
N ILE A 17 -12.42 7.52 -7.18
CA ILE A 17 -12.38 6.10 -6.76
C ILE A 17 -13.81 5.63 -6.43
N LYS A 18 -14.55 6.39 -5.62
CA LYS A 18 -15.95 6.06 -5.27
C LYS A 18 -16.87 5.99 -6.48
N GLN A 19 -16.60 6.79 -7.51
CA GLN A 19 -17.35 6.80 -8.76
C GLN A 19 -16.91 5.72 -9.76
N GLY A 20 -15.85 4.96 -9.48
CA GLY A 20 -15.26 3.98 -10.42
C GLY A 20 -14.61 4.62 -11.65
N LYS A 21 -14.20 5.89 -11.56
CA LYS A 21 -13.61 6.67 -12.67
C LYS A 21 -12.12 6.97 -12.50
N ALA A 22 -11.52 6.51 -11.41
CA ALA A 22 -10.10 6.74 -11.16
C ALA A 22 -9.25 5.96 -12.17
N VAL A 23 -8.28 6.63 -12.78
CA VAL A 23 -7.25 5.98 -13.61
C VAL A 23 -6.15 5.50 -12.68
N ILE A 24 -6.05 4.18 -12.53
CA ILE A 24 -5.09 3.51 -11.65
C ILE A 24 -4.12 2.73 -12.52
N VAL A 25 -2.83 2.94 -12.30
CA VAL A 25 -1.75 2.24 -13.02
C VAL A 25 -0.76 1.63 -12.04
N THR A 26 0.02 0.66 -12.49
CA THR A 26 1.18 0.16 -11.73
C THR A 26 2.38 1.10 -11.88
N ALA A 27 3.35 0.99 -10.97
CA ALA A 27 4.61 1.74 -11.07
C ALA A 27 5.36 1.43 -12.38
N GLU A 28 5.24 0.21 -12.90
CA GLU A 28 5.83 -0.21 -14.17
C GLU A 28 5.13 0.45 -15.37
N GLU A 29 3.79 0.43 -15.38
CA GLU A 29 2.98 1.11 -16.41
C GLU A 29 3.23 2.62 -16.43
N MET A 30 3.42 3.23 -15.26
CA MET A 30 3.68 4.66 -15.14
C MET A 30 4.94 5.09 -15.91
N VAL A 31 5.98 4.23 -15.99
CA VAL A 31 7.19 4.52 -16.76
C VAL A 31 6.84 4.72 -18.23
N SER A 32 6.03 3.83 -18.81
CA SER A 32 5.58 3.92 -20.20
C SER A 32 4.69 5.13 -20.44
N VAL A 33 3.75 5.43 -19.53
CA VAL A 33 2.87 6.62 -19.64
C VAL A 33 3.69 7.92 -19.69
N VAL A 34 4.73 8.04 -18.86
CA VAL A 34 5.62 9.21 -18.85
C VAL A 34 6.46 9.28 -20.13
N GLN A 35 6.93 8.15 -20.65
CA GLN A 35 7.69 8.12 -21.91
C GLN A 35 6.84 8.55 -23.10
N GLU A 36 5.57 8.16 -23.15
CA GLU A 36 4.67 8.48 -24.27
C GLU A 36 4.10 9.91 -24.21
N HIS A 37 3.77 10.39 -23.01
CA HIS A 37 3.00 11.64 -22.84
C HIS A 37 3.76 12.75 -22.12
N GLY A 38 4.95 12.47 -21.60
CA GLY A 38 5.69 13.39 -20.73
C GLY A 38 5.12 13.47 -19.31
N PRO A 39 5.91 13.98 -18.34
CA PRO A 39 5.58 13.93 -16.93
C PRO A 39 4.35 14.78 -16.54
N GLU A 40 4.17 15.94 -17.17
CA GLU A 40 3.04 16.84 -16.84
C GLU A 40 1.71 16.24 -17.28
N ASP A 41 1.65 15.66 -18.47
CA ASP A 41 0.43 15.09 -19.02
C ASP A 41 0.12 13.72 -18.41
N ALA A 42 1.15 12.92 -18.10
CA ALA A 42 1.01 11.71 -17.30
C ALA A 42 0.37 12.01 -15.92
N CYS A 43 0.81 13.07 -15.25
CA CYS A 43 0.25 13.50 -13.96
C CYS A 43 -1.23 13.91 -14.06
N LYS A 44 -1.65 14.53 -15.17
CA LYS A 44 -3.07 14.86 -15.41
C LYS A 44 -3.91 13.62 -15.68
N LYS A 45 -3.38 12.65 -16.43
CA LYS A 45 -4.10 11.43 -16.84
C LYS A 45 -4.24 10.41 -15.70
N VAL A 46 -3.20 10.20 -14.90
CA VAL A 46 -3.16 9.15 -13.87
C VAL A 46 -3.59 9.71 -12.50
N ASP A 47 -4.51 9.02 -11.83
CA ASP A 47 -5.00 9.42 -10.51
C ASP A 47 -4.27 8.71 -9.37
N VAL A 48 -3.93 7.42 -9.54
CA VAL A 48 -3.21 6.62 -8.54
C VAL A 48 -2.15 5.76 -9.22
N VAL A 49 -0.94 5.78 -8.67
CA VAL A 49 0.12 4.81 -9.02
C VAL A 49 0.22 3.80 -7.90
N THR A 50 0.05 2.53 -8.25
CA THR A 50 0.15 1.40 -7.34
C THR A 50 1.51 0.75 -7.48
N THR A 51 2.15 0.44 -6.36
CA THR A 51 3.40 -0.31 -6.35
C THR A 51 3.29 -1.46 -5.36
N GLY A 52 3.78 -2.63 -5.76
CA GLY A 52 3.95 -3.77 -4.87
C GLY A 52 5.37 -3.74 -4.33
N THR A 53 5.53 -3.45 -3.04
CA THR A 53 6.85 -3.52 -2.40
C THR A 53 6.95 -4.81 -1.61
N PHE A 54 7.95 -5.64 -1.91
CA PHE A 54 8.35 -6.78 -1.07
C PHE A 54 9.60 -6.42 -0.26
N ALA A 55 9.45 -5.44 0.64
CA ALA A 55 10.51 -5.00 1.54
C ALA A 55 9.89 -4.30 2.76
N PRO A 56 10.55 -4.37 3.94
CA PRO A 56 10.17 -3.55 5.07
C PRO A 56 10.33 -2.08 4.68
N MET A 57 9.23 -1.34 4.58
CA MET A 57 9.28 0.10 4.36
C MET A 57 9.75 0.78 5.65
N CYS A 58 10.64 1.77 5.53
CA CYS A 58 11.05 2.57 6.66
C CYS A 58 9.82 3.18 7.35
N SER A 59 9.74 3.01 8.67
CA SER A 59 8.67 3.54 9.53
C SER A 59 7.27 2.92 9.36
N SER A 60 7.15 1.77 8.70
CA SER A 60 5.88 1.01 8.63
C SER A 60 6.00 -0.29 9.40
N GLY A 61 5.10 -0.51 10.35
CA GLY A 61 4.95 -1.79 11.02
C GLY A 61 3.68 -1.86 11.87
N ALA A 62 3.21 -3.07 12.13
CA ALA A 62 2.01 -3.33 12.91
C ALA A 62 2.25 -4.44 13.92
N PHE A 63 1.84 -4.20 15.18
CA PHE A 63 1.67 -5.26 16.17
C PHE A 63 0.26 -5.81 16.07
N ILE A 64 0.17 -7.11 15.83
CA ILE A 64 -1.08 -7.83 15.62
C ILE A 64 -1.19 -8.92 16.68
N ASN A 65 -2.23 -8.86 17.50
CA ASN A 65 -2.63 -9.95 18.38
C ASN A 65 -3.73 -10.75 17.69
N ILE A 66 -3.49 -12.02 17.40
CA ILE A 66 -4.47 -12.88 16.70
C ILE A 66 -5.51 -13.52 17.64
N GLY A 67 -5.45 -13.22 18.94
CA GLY A 67 -6.30 -13.80 19.96
C GLY A 67 -5.82 -15.17 20.43
N GLN A 68 -6.09 -15.47 21.71
CA GLN A 68 -5.86 -16.80 22.27
C GLN A 68 -7.02 -17.74 21.95
N MET A 69 -6.72 -19.04 21.96
CA MET A 69 -7.69 -20.12 21.85
C MET A 69 -7.67 -20.96 23.14
N THR A 70 -8.71 -21.78 23.35
CA THR A 70 -8.66 -22.88 24.32
C THR A 70 -8.60 -24.21 23.56
N PRO A 71 -7.55 -25.04 23.73
CA PRO A 71 -6.38 -24.84 24.59
C PRO A 71 -5.47 -23.70 24.08
N THR A 72 -4.65 -23.14 24.99
CA THR A 72 -3.78 -22.00 24.66
C THR A 72 -2.77 -22.37 23.59
N ILE A 73 -2.51 -21.41 22.70
CA ILE A 73 -1.58 -21.58 21.58
C ILE A 73 -0.39 -20.63 21.72
N LYS A 74 0.75 -21.06 21.18
CA LYS A 74 1.94 -20.23 21.02
C LYS A 74 2.33 -20.16 19.54
N ALA A 75 2.21 -18.98 18.96
CA ALA A 75 2.58 -18.69 17.58
C ALA A 75 4.11 -18.73 17.42
N SER A 76 4.61 -19.72 16.68
CA SER A 76 6.04 -19.90 16.39
C SER A 76 6.41 -19.49 14.97
N LYS A 77 5.50 -19.65 14.01
CA LYS A 77 5.62 -19.19 12.63
C LYS A 77 4.26 -18.69 12.17
N VAL A 78 4.22 -17.50 11.56
CA VAL A 78 2.97 -16.85 11.14
C VAL A 78 3.12 -16.32 9.72
N TRP A 79 2.06 -16.47 8.94
CA TRP A 79 1.93 -15.86 7.62
C TRP A 79 0.58 -15.18 7.49
N PHE A 80 0.57 -13.96 6.96
CA PHE A 80 -0.63 -13.28 6.50
C PHE A 80 -0.64 -13.32 4.97
N ASN A 81 -1.61 -14.00 4.36
CA ASN A 81 -1.69 -14.13 2.90
C ASN A 81 -0.38 -14.62 2.25
N LYS A 82 0.26 -15.64 2.83
CA LYS A 82 1.56 -16.19 2.41
C LYS A 82 2.77 -15.25 2.63
N VAL A 83 2.59 -14.09 3.23
CA VAL A 83 3.68 -13.18 3.64
C VAL A 83 4.11 -13.52 5.07
N PRO A 84 5.38 -13.85 5.33
CA PRO A 84 5.85 -14.18 6.66
C PRO A 84 5.78 -12.96 7.59
N ALA A 85 5.44 -13.21 8.85
CA ALA A 85 5.46 -12.21 9.91
C ALA A 85 6.29 -12.70 11.10
N TYR A 86 6.80 -11.76 11.90
CA TYR A 86 7.66 -12.04 13.04
C TYR A 86 6.83 -12.51 14.24
N ALA A 87 6.91 -13.81 14.53
CA ALA A 87 6.26 -14.44 15.69
C ALA A 87 7.22 -14.58 16.88
N GLY A 88 6.72 -15.09 18.01
CA GLY A 88 7.54 -15.36 19.20
C GLY A 88 7.79 -14.14 20.10
N LEU A 89 7.09 -13.02 19.86
CA LEU A 89 7.13 -11.83 20.71
C LEU A 89 6.49 -12.09 22.09
N ALA A 90 5.39 -12.84 22.09
CA ALA A 90 4.76 -13.39 23.29
C ALA A 90 4.03 -14.70 22.91
N ALA A 91 2.79 -14.88 23.32
CA ALA A 91 2.06 -16.11 23.03
C ALA A 91 1.45 -16.08 21.61
N VAL A 92 0.69 -15.04 21.26
CA VAL A 92 -0.01 -14.91 19.96
C VAL A 92 0.18 -13.54 19.33
N ASP A 93 1.20 -12.81 19.78
CA ASP A 93 1.56 -11.50 19.29
C ASP A 93 2.56 -11.62 18.13
N VAL A 94 2.29 -10.85 17.08
CA VAL A 94 3.00 -10.90 15.81
C VAL A 94 3.35 -9.49 15.37
N TYR A 95 4.52 -9.30 14.78
CA TYR A 95 4.94 -8.05 14.16
C TYR A 95 5.11 -8.22 12.65
N ILE A 96 4.66 -7.24 11.88
CA ILE A 96 4.83 -7.15 10.43
C ILE A 96 5.27 -5.74 10.04
#